data_AF-B7S1F7-F1
#
_entry.id   AF-B7S1F7-F1
#
_cell.length_a   1.000
_cell.length_b   1.000
_cell.length_c   1.000
_cell.angle_alpha   90.00
_cell.angle_beta   90.00
_cell.angle_gamma   90.00
#
_symmetry.space_group_name_H-M   'P 1'
#
loop_
_entity.id
_entity.type
_entity.pdbx_description
1 polymer ?
#
loop_
_entity_poly.entity_id
_entity_poly.type
_entity_poly.pdbx_seq_one_letter_code
_entity_poly.pdbx_strand_id
1 'polypeptide(L)'
;MDNPDNVLATGSSMRASDWIGQGGQQQWDDWSSLLRLLVVGVTQFGAQLSELDPQSLYVVTARGGEDYDPGRKQLLSDSPVEVQGSWHVIATGERITEGNLKISVLTEALYRQQLQAPAGLSNKAILDRLNAAAQLVVGDVDRNGTIDYDDVLRWNQTIDGAFLLGPQDKLVALSDAVTSGQPADMLDLHSREVLGSQRVEMSFDVGTVLVETYNWESPVTAANFLNYVRAGFYDQMLVHRAINGFMIQMGLLSFDGYNDEDRVTWSIRTPGPSIINEASNRLSNSRGTLSMARTSDPNSATAQFFINQADNSFLDFGSSNNPDGYAVFARVYSGMSVVDEIAAEPTTQLAGVGSDVPARGVLLQSVRFL
;
A
#
# COMPACT_ATOMS: atom_id res chain seq x y z
N MET A 1 -13.12 7.55 13.42
CA MET A 1 -12.90 8.98 13.12
C MET A 1 -14.26 9.53 12.72
N ASP A 2 -15.18 9.62 13.67
CA ASP A 2 -16.58 9.95 13.39
C ASP A 2 -16.99 11.16 14.22
N ASN A 3 -16.92 12.33 13.59
CA ASN A 3 -17.76 13.44 13.97
C ASN A 3 -18.84 13.58 12.89
N PRO A 4 -20.12 13.21 13.16
CA PRO A 4 -21.18 13.27 12.16
C PRO A 4 -21.48 14.69 11.67
N ASP A 5 -21.01 15.73 12.38
CA ASP A 5 -21.25 17.13 12.05
C ASP A 5 -20.28 17.73 11.00
N ASN A 6 -19.32 16.95 10.48
CA ASN A 6 -18.33 17.42 9.49
C ASN A 6 -18.71 17.12 8.01
N VAL A 7 -20.00 17.16 7.66
CA VAL A 7 -20.44 17.11 6.25
C VAL A 7 -20.26 18.48 5.61
N LEU A 8 -19.05 18.77 5.13
CA LEU A 8 -18.64 20.11 4.68
C LEU A 8 -19.18 20.54 3.30
N ALA A 9 -19.77 19.63 2.53
CA ALA A 9 -20.55 19.98 1.33
C ALA A 9 -21.47 18.85 0.88
N THR A 10 -22.51 19.25 0.13
CA THR A 10 -23.25 18.38 -0.79
C THR A 10 -23.08 18.95 -2.21
N GLY A 11 -22.55 18.13 -3.13
CA GLY A 11 -22.46 18.48 -4.55
C GLY A 11 -23.73 18.08 -5.31
N SER A 12 -23.93 18.66 -6.50
CA SER A 12 -25.00 18.25 -7.42
C SER A 12 -24.51 18.29 -8.86
N SER A 13 -25.05 17.41 -9.70
CA SER A 13 -24.36 16.95 -10.91
C SER A 13 -24.93 17.55 -12.20
N MET A 14 -24.03 17.89 -13.15
CA MET A 14 -24.23 18.65 -14.40
C MET A 14 -25.24 18.08 -15.41
N ARG A 15 -25.66 16.81 -15.26
CA ARG A 15 -26.36 15.97 -16.25
C ARG A 15 -25.51 15.56 -17.46
N ALA A 16 -25.80 14.37 -17.98
CA ALA A 16 -25.16 13.85 -19.19
C ALA A 16 -25.55 14.65 -20.45
N SER A 17 -26.82 15.08 -20.55
CA SER A 17 -27.34 15.86 -21.69
C SER A 17 -26.54 17.13 -21.97
N ASP A 18 -26.16 17.83 -20.90
CA ASP A 18 -25.60 19.17 -20.97
C ASP A 18 -24.10 19.12 -21.30
N TRP A 19 -23.45 17.99 -21.00
CA TRP A 19 -22.11 17.65 -21.45
C TRP A 19 -22.09 17.14 -22.91
N ILE A 20 -23.02 16.25 -23.28
CA ILE A 20 -23.11 15.67 -24.64
C ILE A 20 -23.33 16.78 -25.69
N GLY A 21 -24.07 17.84 -25.34
CA GLY A 21 -24.22 19.04 -26.16
C GLY A 21 -22.93 19.84 -26.40
N GLN A 22 -21.85 19.58 -25.64
CA GLN A 22 -20.56 20.28 -25.71
C GLN A 22 -19.42 19.38 -26.21
N GLY A 23 -19.32 18.14 -25.72
CA GLY A 23 -18.26 17.17 -26.08
C GLY A 23 -18.65 16.15 -27.16
N GLY A 24 -19.94 15.98 -27.43
CA GLY A 24 -20.46 15.04 -28.43
C GLY A 24 -20.58 13.59 -27.93
N GLN A 25 -21.57 12.88 -28.48
CA GLN A 25 -22.00 11.54 -28.03
C GLN A 25 -20.87 10.51 -28.03
N GLN A 26 -20.05 10.44 -29.09
CA GLN A 26 -18.97 9.45 -29.21
C GLN A 26 -17.98 9.54 -28.04
N GLN A 27 -17.61 10.76 -27.65
CA GLN A 27 -16.65 11.00 -26.57
C GLN A 27 -17.25 10.71 -25.18
N TRP A 28 -18.58 10.73 -25.03
CA TRP A 28 -19.30 10.26 -23.84
C TRP A 28 -19.44 8.73 -23.80
N ASP A 29 -19.63 8.10 -24.95
CA ASP A 29 -19.84 6.66 -25.06
C ASP A 29 -18.56 5.89 -24.74
N ASP A 30 -17.40 6.45 -25.07
CA ASP A 30 -16.06 5.93 -24.72
C ASP A 30 -15.76 5.96 -23.19
N TRP A 31 -16.61 6.59 -22.37
CA TRP A 31 -16.41 6.73 -20.92
C TRP A 31 -17.01 5.59 -20.08
N SER A 32 -16.29 5.17 -19.04
CA SER A 32 -16.82 4.24 -18.04
C SER A 32 -17.91 4.88 -17.16
N SER A 33 -18.77 4.07 -16.55
CA SER A 33 -19.84 4.55 -15.65
C SER A 33 -19.30 5.44 -14.51
N LEU A 34 -18.11 5.12 -14.00
CA LEU A 34 -17.42 5.91 -12.97
C LEU A 34 -17.01 7.31 -13.48
N LEU A 35 -16.58 7.40 -14.73
CA LEU A 35 -16.16 8.65 -15.37
C LEU A 35 -17.35 9.56 -15.67
N ARG A 36 -18.46 8.96 -16.12
CA ARG A 36 -19.75 9.62 -16.28
C ARG A 36 -20.23 10.19 -14.94
N LEU A 37 -20.08 9.43 -13.86
CA LEU A 37 -20.39 9.86 -12.49
C LEU A 37 -19.49 11.02 -12.02
N LEU A 38 -18.22 11.06 -12.43
CA LEU A 38 -17.25 12.10 -12.08
C LEU A 38 -17.39 13.42 -12.85
N VAL A 39 -17.61 13.38 -14.16
CA VAL A 39 -17.73 14.62 -14.97
C VAL A 39 -19.11 15.23 -14.84
N VAL A 40 -20.15 14.40 -14.68
CA VAL A 40 -21.45 14.90 -14.27
C VAL A 40 -21.38 15.34 -12.81
N GLY A 41 -20.70 14.60 -11.92
CA GLY A 41 -20.49 14.95 -10.51
C GLY A 41 -19.52 16.12 -10.23
N VAL A 42 -19.78 17.31 -10.77
CA VAL A 42 -19.12 18.53 -10.28
C VAL A 42 -19.54 18.75 -8.83
N THR A 43 -18.63 18.48 -7.88
CA THR A 43 -18.83 18.88 -6.48
C THR A 43 -18.70 20.40 -6.39
N GLN A 44 -19.77 21.13 -6.70
CA GLN A 44 -19.91 22.51 -6.26
C GLN A 44 -20.10 22.51 -4.75
N PHE A 45 -18.99 22.61 -4.03
CA PHE A 45 -18.99 22.85 -2.60
C PHE A 45 -19.68 24.21 -2.33
N GLY A 46 -20.47 24.27 -1.24
CA GLY A 46 -21.17 25.50 -0.86
C GLY A 46 -20.23 26.65 -0.48
N ALA A 47 -20.80 27.82 -0.21
CA ALA A 47 -20.11 29.10 -0.01
C ALA A 47 -19.21 29.21 1.25
N GLN A 48 -18.76 28.09 1.84
CA GLN A 48 -17.84 28.02 2.99
C GLN A 48 -16.45 27.46 2.64
N LEU A 49 -16.16 27.14 1.36
CA LEU A 49 -14.82 26.68 0.95
C LEU A 49 -13.67 27.62 1.34
N SER A 50 -13.92 28.93 1.40
CA SER A 50 -12.91 29.93 1.78
C SER A 50 -12.47 29.86 3.25
N GLU A 51 -13.06 28.99 4.06
CA GLU A 51 -12.73 28.78 5.47
C GLU A 51 -11.94 27.48 5.72
N LEU A 52 -11.66 26.67 4.70
CA LEU A 52 -10.83 25.47 4.86
C LEU A 52 -9.37 25.84 5.12
N ASP A 53 -8.75 25.20 6.12
CA ASP A 53 -7.30 25.27 6.31
C ASP A 53 -6.62 24.48 5.19
N PRO A 54 -5.75 25.11 4.36
CA PRO A 54 -5.06 24.46 3.26
C PRO A 54 -4.34 23.16 3.65
N GLN A 55 -3.81 23.08 4.88
CA GLN A 55 -2.99 21.96 5.37
C GLN A 55 -3.75 20.93 6.20
N SER A 56 -5.05 21.17 6.46
CA SER A 56 -5.90 20.22 7.16
C SER A 56 -6.44 19.15 6.22
N LEU A 57 -6.53 17.90 6.71
CA LEU A 57 -7.21 16.80 6.00
C LEU A 57 -8.71 16.79 6.32
N TYR A 58 -9.49 16.56 5.28
CA TYR A 58 -10.94 16.44 5.31
C TYR A 58 -11.37 15.15 4.61
N VAL A 59 -12.47 14.55 5.07
CA VAL A 59 -13.17 13.48 4.35
C VAL A 59 -14.29 14.12 3.54
N VAL A 60 -14.20 14.07 2.21
CA VAL A 60 -15.30 14.47 1.33
C VAL A 60 -16.15 13.23 1.03
N THR A 61 -17.46 13.36 1.19
CA THR A 61 -18.43 12.27 0.98
C THR A 61 -19.39 12.64 -0.15
N ALA A 62 -19.39 11.84 -1.24
CA ALA A 62 -20.41 11.90 -2.28
C ALA A 62 -21.58 10.98 -1.91
N ARG A 63 -22.83 11.46 -2.00
CA ARG A 63 -24.05 10.70 -1.71
C ARG A 63 -25.10 10.90 -2.80
N GLY A 64 -25.86 9.84 -3.08
CA GLY A 64 -26.85 9.82 -4.15
C GLY A 64 -26.21 9.90 -5.54
N GLY A 65 -27.00 10.32 -6.52
CA GLY A 65 -26.64 10.30 -7.93
C GLY A 65 -27.43 9.23 -8.69
N GLU A 66 -27.23 9.21 -10.01
CA GLU A 66 -28.03 8.41 -10.94
C GLU A 66 -27.10 7.65 -11.89
N ASP A 67 -27.22 6.32 -11.92
CA ASP A 67 -26.58 5.48 -12.94
C ASP A 67 -27.47 5.43 -14.17
N TYR A 68 -26.99 6.06 -15.24
CA TYR A 68 -27.64 6.06 -16.55
C TYR A 68 -27.26 4.84 -17.41
N ASP A 69 -26.39 3.93 -16.97
CA ASP A 69 -26.16 2.64 -17.64
C ASP A 69 -26.14 1.47 -16.62
N PRO A 70 -27.29 1.20 -15.94
CA PRO A 70 -27.41 0.19 -14.88
C PRO A 70 -27.25 -1.26 -15.39
N GLY A 71 -27.05 -1.45 -16.69
CA GLY A 71 -26.75 -2.74 -17.30
C GLY A 71 -25.34 -2.88 -17.85
N ARG A 72 -24.49 -1.84 -17.74
CA ARG A 72 -23.15 -1.74 -18.39
C ARG A 72 -23.19 -2.07 -19.89
N LYS A 73 -24.26 -1.64 -20.57
CA LYS A 73 -24.53 -1.90 -21.98
C LYS A 73 -23.83 -0.91 -22.92
N GLN A 74 -23.09 0.05 -22.36
CA GLN A 74 -22.45 1.18 -23.06
C GLN A 74 -23.49 2.09 -23.74
N LEU A 75 -24.72 2.14 -23.20
CA LEU A 75 -25.83 2.94 -23.71
C LEU A 75 -26.53 3.64 -22.55
N LEU A 76 -26.93 4.90 -22.77
CA LEU A 76 -27.71 5.65 -21.80
C LEU A 76 -29.15 5.13 -21.71
N SER A 77 -29.67 5.07 -20.48
CA SER A 77 -31.04 4.77 -20.12
C SER A 77 -31.83 6.07 -19.93
N ASP A 78 -32.98 6.18 -20.58
CA ASP A 78 -33.98 7.24 -20.33
C ASP A 78 -34.65 7.11 -18.94
N SER A 79 -34.33 6.05 -18.20
CA SER A 79 -34.73 5.81 -16.81
C SER A 79 -33.50 5.39 -16.01
N PRO A 80 -32.73 6.34 -15.45
CA PRO A 80 -31.58 6.03 -14.61
C PRO A 80 -32.00 5.38 -13.29
N VAL A 81 -31.05 4.72 -12.63
CA VAL A 81 -31.25 4.11 -11.31
C VAL A 81 -30.50 4.91 -10.26
N GLU A 82 -31.14 5.21 -9.13
CA GLU A 82 -30.50 5.92 -8.01
C GLU A 82 -29.35 5.08 -7.42
N VAL A 83 -28.16 5.67 -7.37
CA VAL A 83 -26.97 5.06 -6.79
C VAL A 83 -27.13 4.96 -5.28
N GLN A 84 -27.17 3.73 -4.76
CA GLN A 84 -27.17 3.50 -3.32
C GLN A 84 -25.75 3.66 -2.75
N GLY A 85 -25.64 3.87 -1.44
CA GLY A 85 -24.35 3.99 -0.76
C GLY A 85 -23.77 5.41 -0.74
N SER A 86 -22.47 5.50 -0.49
CA SER A 86 -21.72 6.76 -0.40
C SER A 86 -20.25 6.49 -0.73
N TRP A 87 -19.64 7.42 -1.46
CA TRP A 87 -18.24 7.33 -1.88
C TRP A 87 -17.41 8.37 -1.15
N HIS A 88 -16.18 8.02 -0.79
CA HIS A 88 -15.32 8.86 0.04
C HIS A 88 -13.97 9.12 -0.62
N VAL A 89 -13.39 10.25 -0.22
CA VAL A 89 -12.02 10.62 -0.52
C VAL A 89 -11.47 11.42 0.66
N ILE A 90 -10.19 11.25 0.95
CA ILE A 90 -9.46 12.10 1.89
C ILE A 90 -8.77 13.17 1.05
N ALA A 91 -8.82 14.45 1.45
CA ALA A 91 -8.16 15.52 0.70
C ALA A 91 -7.72 16.65 1.63
N THR A 92 -6.70 17.41 1.23
CA THR A 92 -6.33 18.65 1.92
C THR A 92 -7.33 19.77 1.59
N GLY A 93 -7.44 20.78 2.46
CA GLY A 93 -8.27 21.96 2.17
C GLY A 93 -7.85 22.68 0.87
N GLU A 94 -6.54 22.71 0.59
CA GLU A 94 -5.98 23.21 -0.67
C GLU A 94 -6.52 22.41 -1.87
N ARG A 95 -6.40 21.08 -1.82
CA ARG A 95 -6.82 20.21 -2.93
C ARG A 95 -8.32 20.24 -3.19
N ILE A 96 -9.11 20.49 -2.15
CA ILE A 96 -10.56 20.74 -2.26
C ILE A 96 -10.84 22.08 -2.96
N THR A 97 -10.13 23.14 -2.60
CA THR A 97 -10.35 24.48 -3.18
C THR A 97 -9.82 24.62 -4.62
N GLU A 98 -8.86 23.80 -5.03
CA GLU A 98 -8.41 23.68 -6.43
C GLU A 98 -9.46 23.08 -7.39
N GLY A 99 -10.49 22.41 -6.87
CA GLY A 99 -11.68 21.98 -7.63
C GLY A 99 -11.48 20.83 -8.63
N ASN A 100 -10.43 20.01 -8.50
CA ASN A 100 -10.07 18.96 -9.48
C ASN A 100 -9.91 17.54 -8.88
N LEU A 101 -10.37 17.30 -7.65
CA LEU A 101 -10.33 15.98 -7.02
C LEU A 101 -11.33 14.99 -7.66
N LYS A 102 -10.89 13.75 -7.91
CA LYS A 102 -11.78 12.65 -8.32
C LYS A 102 -12.10 11.74 -7.14
N ILE A 103 -13.38 11.48 -6.95
CA ILE A 103 -13.88 10.44 -6.04
C ILE A 103 -14.03 9.15 -6.86
N SER A 104 -13.28 8.10 -6.51
CA SER A 104 -13.16 6.88 -7.30
C SER A 104 -13.19 5.61 -6.44
N VAL A 105 -13.24 4.46 -7.10
CA VAL A 105 -13.09 3.15 -6.44
C VAL A 105 -11.76 3.04 -5.69
N LEU A 106 -10.70 3.68 -6.19
CA LEU A 106 -9.41 3.72 -5.49
C LEU A 106 -9.44 4.66 -4.27
N THR A 107 -10.11 5.82 -4.35
CA THR A 107 -10.21 6.70 -3.17
C THR A 107 -11.04 6.06 -2.06
N GLU A 108 -12.12 5.35 -2.41
CA GLU A 108 -12.93 4.57 -1.47
C GLU A 108 -12.11 3.44 -0.83
N ALA A 109 -11.34 2.68 -1.62
CA ALA A 109 -10.50 1.60 -1.10
C ALA A 109 -9.43 2.12 -0.12
N LEU A 110 -8.75 3.22 -0.47
CA LEU A 110 -7.73 3.84 0.38
C LEU A 110 -8.35 4.53 1.61
N TYR A 111 -9.53 5.13 1.49
CA TYR A 111 -10.29 5.66 2.64
C TYR A 111 -10.61 4.54 3.64
N ARG A 112 -11.14 3.41 3.18
CA ARG A 112 -11.46 2.25 4.04
C ARG A 112 -10.24 1.65 4.71
N GLN A 113 -9.10 1.64 4.03
CA GLN A 113 -7.85 1.26 4.66
C GLN A 113 -7.49 2.18 5.85
N GLN A 114 -7.72 3.49 5.74
CA GLN A 114 -7.44 4.41 6.85
C GLN A 114 -8.46 4.32 8.00
N LEU A 115 -9.67 3.80 7.78
CA LEU A 115 -10.59 3.49 8.89
C LEU A 115 -10.04 2.42 9.84
N GLN A 116 -9.14 1.57 9.35
CA GLN A 116 -8.45 0.52 10.12
C GLN A 116 -7.13 1.01 10.75
N ALA A 117 -6.73 2.26 10.52
CA ALA A 117 -5.52 2.83 11.08
C ALA A 117 -5.67 3.19 12.58
N PRO A 118 -4.57 3.22 13.36
CA PRO A 118 -4.62 3.66 14.75
C PRO A 118 -5.23 5.06 14.93
N ALA A 119 -6.01 5.25 16.00
CA ALA A 119 -6.54 6.56 16.34
C ALA A 119 -5.43 7.53 16.75
N GLY A 120 -5.59 8.82 16.39
CA GLY A 120 -4.65 9.88 16.79
C GLY A 120 -3.43 10.08 15.89
N LEU A 121 -3.39 9.45 14.70
CA LEU A 121 -2.39 9.78 13.69
C LEU A 121 -2.50 11.26 13.26
N SER A 122 -1.34 11.87 12.99
CA SER A 122 -1.28 13.23 12.43
C SER A 122 -1.66 13.23 10.94
N ASN A 123 -2.06 14.39 10.41
CA ASN A 123 -2.34 14.56 8.98
C ASN A 123 -1.19 14.06 8.10
N LYS A 124 0.07 14.32 8.50
CA LYS A 124 1.25 13.81 7.79
C LYS A 124 1.30 12.28 7.79
N ALA A 125 1.09 11.63 8.95
CA ALA A 125 1.14 10.17 9.02
C ALA A 125 0.01 9.49 8.22
N ILE A 126 -1.15 10.15 8.09
CA ILE A 126 -2.25 9.70 7.23
C ILE A 126 -1.85 9.85 5.75
N LEU A 127 -1.30 11.00 5.35
CA LEU A 127 -0.79 11.22 3.99
C LEU A 127 0.34 10.25 3.62
N ASP A 128 1.31 10.01 4.51
CA ASP A 128 2.40 9.05 4.30
C ASP A 128 1.85 7.63 4.02
N ARG A 129 0.80 7.21 4.74
CA ARG A 129 0.11 5.93 4.52
C ARG A 129 -0.68 5.90 3.21
N LEU A 130 -1.34 7.00 2.84
CA LEU A 130 -2.08 7.10 1.58
C LEU A 130 -1.14 7.09 0.37
N ASN A 131 -0.01 7.80 0.44
CA ASN A 131 1.04 7.81 -0.58
C ASN A 131 1.65 6.41 -0.74
N ALA A 132 1.92 5.72 0.37
CA ALA A 132 2.41 4.34 0.32
C ALA A 132 1.38 3.37 -0.27
N ALA A 133 0.10 3.51 0.08
CA ALA A 133 -0.97 2.71 -0.51
C ALA A 133 -1.11 2.95 -2.02
N ALA A 134 -0.96 4.19 -2.49
CA ALA A 134 -0.96 4.52 -3.92
C ALA A 134 0.14 3.76 -4.68
N GLN A 135 1.36 3.70 -4.14
CA GLN A 135 2.50 2.95 -4.70
C GLN A 135 2.30 1.43 -4.84
N LEU A 136 1.23 0.89 -4.24
CA LEU A 136 0.85 -0.52 -4.31
C LEU A 136 -0.24 -0.78 -5.36
N VAL A 137 -1.02 0.24 -5.76
CA VAL A 137 -2.21 0.09 -6.61
C VAL A 137 -2.16 0.86 -7.94
N VAL A 138 -1.40 1.96 -8.04
CA VAL A 138 -1.24 2.77 -9.25
C VAL A 138 0.22 3.08 -9.57
N GLY A 139 0.49 3.41 -10.84
CA GLY A 139 1.69 4.08 -11.31
C GLY A 139 1.57 5.61 -11.28
N ASP A 140 2.58 6.28 -11.82
CA ASP A 140 2.69 7.74 -11.96
C ASP A 140 1.70 8.24 -13.04
N VAL A 141 0.54 8.73 -12.60
CA VAL A 141 -0.60 9.15 -13.43
C VAL A 141 -0.36 10.57 -13.96
N ASP A 142 0.11 11.48 -13.12
CA ASP A 142 0.30 12.88 -13.50
C ASP A 142 1.65 13.16 -14.20
N ARG A 143 2.58 12.20 -14.15
CA ARG A 143 3.91 12.18 -14.75
C ARG A 143 4.89 13.14 -14.11
N ASN A 144 4.74 13.40 -12.81
CA ASN A 144 5.66 14.22 -12.02
C ASN A 144 6.97 13.48 -11.65
N GLY A 145 7.05 12.15 -11.86
CA GLY A 145 8.22 11.32 -11.56
C GLY A 145 8.21 10.71 -10.15
N THR A 146 7.12 10.87 -9.40
CA THR A 146 6.85 10.17 -8.14
C THR A 146 5.53 9.40 -8.25
N ILE A 147 5.26 8.53 -7.26
CA ILE A 147 3.97 7.86 -7.15
C ILE A 147 3.45 8.15 -5.75
N ASP A 148 2.35 8.88 -5.66
CA ASP A 148 1.76 9.32 -4.40
C ASP A 148 0.23 9.37 -4.46
N TYR A 149 -0.42 9.89 -3.41
CA TYR A 149 -1.87 9.87 -3.35
C TYR A 149 -2.55 10.85 -4.32
N ASP A 150 -1.87 11.89 -4.83
CA ASP A 150 -2.47 12.77 -5.84
C ASP A 150 -2.63 12.06 -7.20
N ASP A 151 -1.82 11.03 -7.49
CA ASP A 151 -2.09 10.11 -8.61
C ASP A 151 -3.45 9.44 -8.46
N VAL A 152 -3.79 8.98 -7.25
CA VAL A 152 -5.09 8.36 -6.96
C VAL A 152 -6.24 9.38 -7.03
N LEU A 153 -6.00 10.62 -6.58
CA LEU A 153 -6.96 11.73 -6.73
C LEU A 153 -7.16 12.18 -8.19
N ARG A 154 -6.21 11.87 -9.08
CA ARG A 154 -6.28 12.12 -10.51
C ARG A 154 -6.67 10.90 -11.34
N TRP A 155 -6.60 9.69 -10.78
CA TRP A 155 -6.79 8.45 -11.54
C TRP A 155 -8.21 8.30 -12.09
N ASN A 156 -8.28 7.79 -13.32
CA ASN A 156 -9.52 7.51 -14.03
C ASN A 156 -9.37 6.27 -14.92
N GLN A 157 -10.19 5.25 -14.68
CA GLN A 157 -10.19 3.96 -15.39
C GLN A 157 -10.08 4.04 -16.92
N THR A 158 -10.78 4.95 -17.61
CA THR A 158 -10.77 5.00 -19.10
C THR A 158 -9.45 5.53 -19.65
N ILE A 159 -8.82 6.48 -18.97
CA ILE A 159 -7.60 7.16 -19.44
C ILE A 159 -6.35 6.46 -18.86
N ASP A 160 -6.43 6.11 -17.58
CA ASP A 160 -5.32 5.69 -16.73
C ASP A 160 -5.36 4.19 -16.42
N GLY A 161 -6.18 3.41 -17.14
CA GLY A 161 -6.33 1.96 -16.94
C GLY A 161 -5.03 1.17 -17.11
N ALA A 162 -4.04 1.73 -17.84
CA ALA A 162 -2.70 1.16 -17.97
C ALA A 162 -1.75 1.48 -16.79
N PHE A 163 -2.12 2.44 -15.93
CA PHE A 163 -1.40 2.74 -14.69
C PHE A 163 -1.94 1.96 -13.49
N LEU A 164 -3.06 1.23 -13.63
CA LEU A 164 -3.56 0.37 -12.56
C LEU A 164 -2.66 -0.88 -12.42
N LEU A 165 -2.11 -1.09 -11.22
CA LEU A 165 -1.25 -2.23 -10.91
C LEU A 165 -2.05 -3.47 -10.43
N GLY A 166 -3.28 -3.25 -9.95
CA GLY A 166 -4.17 -4.30 -9.46
C GLY A 166 -5.16 -4.84 -10.51
N PRO A 167 -5.89 -5.93 -10.21
CA PRO A 167 -6.85 -6.52 -11.14
C PRO A 167 -8.11 -5.65 -11.30
N GLN A 168 -8.53 -5.40 -12.55
CA GLN A 168 -9.69 -4.52 -12.83
C GLN A 168 -11.03 -5.09 -12.33
N ASP A 169 -11.17 -6.41 -12.23
CA ASP A 169 -12.37 -7.07 -11.70
C ASP A 169 -12.61 -6.74 -10.22
N LYS A 170 -11.55 -6.49 -9.45
CA LYS A 170 -11.65 -6.08 -8.04
C LYS A 170 -12.21 -4.68 -7.88
N LEU A 171 -11.83 -3.76 -8.78
CA LEU A 171 -12.46 -2.43 -8.83
C LEU A 171 -13.95 -2.52 -9.18
N VAL A 172 -14.29 -3.36 -10.15
CA VAL A 172 -15.69 -3.58 -10.56
C VAL A 172 -16.51 -4.13 -9.38
N ALA A 173 -15.98 -5.13 -8.67
CA ALA A 173 -16.65 -5.73 -7.51
C ALA A 173 -16.85 -4.73 -6.36
N LEU A 174 -15.84 -3.92 -6.01
CA LEU A 174 -16.00 -2.86 -5.00
C LEU A 174 -17.02 -1.82 -5.46
N SER A 175 -17.02 -1.45 -6.74
CA SER A 175 -17.98 -0.51 -7.31
C SER A 175 -19.42 -1.02 -7.19
N ASP A 176 -19.68 -2.27 -7.58
CA ASP A 176 -21.00 -2.92 -7.44
C ASP A 176 -21.44 -3.04 -5.98
N ALA A 177 -20.50 -3.30 -5.08
CA ALA A 177 -20.80 -3.37 -3.66
C ALA A 177 -21.19 -1.98 -3.09
N VAL A 178 -20.52 -0.90 -3.48
CA VAL A 178 -20.89 0.46 -3.08
C VAL A 178 -22.26 0.84 -3.66
N THR A 179 -22.45 0.71 -4.98
CA THR A 179 -23.67 1.17 -5.67
C THR A 179 -24.93 0.38 -5.32
N SER A 180 -24.78 -0.86 -4.82
CA SER A 180 -25.89 -1.67 -4.28
C SER A 180 -26.12 -1.48 -2.78
N GLY A 181 -25.34 -0.63 -2.10
CA GLY A 181 -25.50 -0.33 -0.68
C GLY A 181 -25.13 -1.50 0.25
N GLN A 182 -24.10 -2.27 -0.09
CA GLN A 182 -23.62 -3.37 0.77
C GLN A 182 -23.15 -2.88 2.15
N PRO A 183 -23.22 -3.72 3.18
CA PRO A 183 -22.74 -3.36 4.52
C PRO A 183 -21.22 -3.14 4.55
N ALA A 184 -20.76 -2.38 5.55
CA ALA A 184 -19.39 -1.88 5.63
C ALA A 184 -18.31 -2.99 5.69
N ASP A 185 -18.63 -4.15 6.26
CA ASP A 185 -17.75 -5.32 6.31
C ASP A 185 -17.49 -5.94 4.93
N MET A 186 -18.51 -6.02 4.08
CA MET A 186 -18.38 -6.42 2.67
C MET A 186 -17.55 -5.41 1.87
N LEU A 187 -17.75 -4.12 2.10
CA LEU A 187 -17.00 -3.06 1.43
C LEU A 187 -15.52 -3.04 1.83
N ASP A 188 -15.23 -3.29 3.11
CA ASP A 188 -13.86 -3.44 3.62
C ASP A 188 -13.18 -4.70 3.06
N LEU A 189 -13.92 -5.81 2.87
CA LEU A 189 -13.41 -7.00 2.18
C LEU A 189 -13.03 -6.68 0.73
N HIS A 190 -13.92 -6.06 -0.05
CA HIS A 190 -13.62 -5.73 -1.44
C HIS A 190 -12.48 -4.70 -1.56
N SER A 191 -12.36 -3.77 -0.62
CA SER A 191 -11.26 -2.80 -0.58
C SER A 191 -9.91 -3.46 -0.29
N ARG A 192 -9.87 -4.51 0.56
CA ARG A 192 -8.68 -5.37 0.73
C ARG A 192 -8.30 -6.06 -0.58
N GLU A 193 -9.26 -6.54 -1.35
CA GLU A 193 -8.98 -7.15 -2.66
C GLU A 193 -8.43 -6.15 -3.68
N VAL A 194 -8.83 -4.87 -3.61
CA VAL A 194 -8.30 -3.79 -4.47
C VAL A 194 -6.84 -3.45 -4.15
N LEU A 195 -6.45 -3.39 -2.86
CA LEU A 195 -5.04 -3.25 -2.46
C LEU A 195 -4.24 -4.55 -2.68
N GLY A 196 -4.92 -5.69 -2.64
CA GLY A 196 -4.39 -7.01 -2.92
C GLY A 196 -3.22 -7.41 -2.02
N SER A 197 -2.36 -8.25 -2.58
CA SER A 197 -1.03 -8.56 -2.06
C SER A 197 -0.06 -8.59 -3.23
N GLN A 198 1.20 -8.26 -2.99
CA GLN A 198 2.26 -8.48 -3.98
C GLN A 198 3.07 -9.70 -3.57
N ARG A 199 3.44 -10.51 -4.56
CA ARG A 199 4.23 -11.72 -4.34
C ARG A 199 5.62 -11.54 -4.89
N VAL A 200 6.60 -11.99 -4.10
CA VAL A 200 8.01 -11.98 -4.50
C VAL A 200 8.66 -13.34 -4.28
N GLU A 201 9.57 -13.67 -5.18
CA GLU A 201 10.51 -14.77 -5.04
C GLU A 201 11.82 -14.25 -4.45
N MET A 202 12.30 -14.89 -3.39
CA MET A 202 13.64 -14.70 -2.82
C MET A 202 14.49 -15.91 -3.18
N SER A 203 15.49 -15.73 -4.04
CA SER A 203 16.43 -16.80 -4.42
C SER A 203 17.64 -16.74 -3.51
N PHE A 204 17.81 -17.74 -2.65
CA PHE A 204 19.03 -17.96 -1.87
C PHE A 204 19.91 -19.01 -2.54
N ASP A 205 21.20 -19.03 -2.20
CA ASP A 205 22.15 -20.05 -2.69
C ASP A 205 21.75 -21.51 -2.42
N VAL A 206 20.98 -21.76 -1.36
CA VAL A 206 20.43 -23.08 -0.98
C VAL A 206 18.99 -23.33 -1.43
N GLY A 207 18.31 -22.34 -2.00
CA GLY A 207 16.96 -22.53 -2.54
C GLY A 207 16.05 -21.30 -2.47
N THR A 208 14.79 -21.53 -2.79
CA THR A 208 13.82 -20.46 -3.03
C THR A 208 12.82 -20.31 -1.88
N VAL A 209 12.56 -19.07 -1.48
CA VAL A 209 11.50 -18.70 -0.52
C VAL A 209 10.49 -17.80 -1.24
N LEU A 210 9.20 -18.15 -1.18
CA LEU A 210 8.13 -17.36 -1.80
C LEU A 210 7.37 -16.59 -0.74
N VAL A 211 7.25 -15.27 -0.95
CA VAL A 211 6.75 -14.30 0.02
C VAL A 211 5.55 -13.54 -0.53
N GLU A 212 4.58 -13.22 0.32
CA GLU A 212 3.37 -12.45 0.01
C GLU A 212 3.20 -11.30 1.01
N THR A 213 2.98 -10.07 0.52
CA THR A 213 2.91 -8.85 1.33
C THR A 213 1.51 -8.55 1.88
N TYR A 214 1.48 -7.88 3.03
CA TYR A 214 0.28 -7.39 3.72
C TYR A 214 0.02 -5.91 3.37
N ASN A 215 -0.36 -5.66 2.12
CA ASN A 215 -0.54 -4.29 1.59
C ASN A 215 -1.61 -3.48 2.34
N TRP A 216 -2.65 -4.15 2.85
CA TRP A 216 -3.74 -3.50 3.58
C TRP A 216 -3.31 -3.10 5.00
N GLU A 217 -2.69 -4.03 5.73
CA GLU A 217 -2.30 -3.85 7.12
C GLU A 217 -1.06 -2.97 7.28
N SER A 218 -0.14 -3.03 6.31
CA SER A 218 1.22 -2.46 6.40
C SER A 218 1.63 -1.71 5.12
N PRO A 219 0.85 -0.73 4.64
CA PRO A 219 1.09 -0.06 3.36
C PRO A 219 2.47 0.59 3.27
N VAL A 220 2.92 1.32 4.29
CA VAL A 220 4.23 2.01 4.26
C VAL A 220 5.36 0.99 4.23
N THR A 221 5.24 -0.05 5.04
CA THR A 221 6.26 -1.09 5.19
C THR A 221 6.38 -1.96 3.93
N ALA A 222 5.23 -2.36 3.37
CA ALA A 222 5.16 -3.12 2.12
C ALA A 222 5.65 -2.29 0.92
N ALA A 223 5.20 -1.04 0.76
CA ALA A 223 5.64 -0.17 -0.34
C ALA A 223 7.16 0.09 -0.27
N ASN A 224 7.70 0.36 0.91
CA ASN A 224 9.14 0.52 1.14
C ASN A 224 9.92 -0.74 0.73
N PHE A 225 9.54 -1.93 1.22
CA PHE A 225 10.17 -3.19 0.83
C PHE A 225 10.11 -3.42 -0.68
N LEU A 226 8.93 -3.26 -1.30
CA LEU A 226 8.72 -3.48 -2.72
C LEU A 226 9.45 -2.46 -3.60
N ASN A 227 9.67 -1.23 -3.13
CA ASN A 227 10.52 -0.26 -3.81
C ASN A 227 11.99 -0.71 -3.84
N TYR A 228 12.51 -1.28 -2.74
CA TYR A 228 13.85 -1.91 -2.74
C TYR A 228 13.91 -3.13 -3.67
N VAL A 229 12.83 -3.93 -3.79
CA VAL A 229 12.74 -5.01 -4.78
C VAL A 229 12.77 -4.47 -6.22
N ARG A 230 11.95 -3.45 -6.54
CA ARG A 230 11.91 -2.78 -7.86
C ARG A 230 13.29 -2.22 -8.26
N ALA A 231 14.02 -1.67 -7.30
CA ALA A 231 15.35 -1.10 -7.49
C ALA A 231 16.49 -2.14 -7.57
N GLY A 232 16.21 -3.45 -7.43
CA GLY A 232 17.24 -4.50 -7.34
C GLY A 232 18.13 -4.37 -6.10
N PHE A 233 17.70 -3.63 -5.07
CA PHE A 233 18.53 -3.30 -3.91
C PHE A 233 18.97 -4.55 -3.14
N TYR A 234 18.12 -5.58 -3.09
CA TYR A 234 18.40 -6.84 -2.40
C TYR A 234 19.26 -7.83 -3.18
N ASP A 235 19.75 -7.45 -4.37
CA ASP A 235 20.57 -8.34 -5.20
C ASP A 235 21.99 -8.49 -4.66
N GLN A 236 22.45 -9.74 -4.62
CA GLN A 236 23.76 -10.15 -4.10
C GLN A 236 23.97 -9.65 -2.66
N MET A 237 23.06 -10.01 -1.76
CA MET A 237 23.13 -9.65 -0.34
C MET A 237 23.44 -10.83 0.55
N LEU A 238 24.17 -10.59 1.64
CA LEU A 238 24.40 -11.62 2.65
C LEU A 238 23.28 -11.62 3.71
N VAL A 239 22.88 -12.83 4.11
CA VAL A 239 22.25 -13.03 5.42
C VAL A 239 23.32 -12.72 6.47
N HIS A 240 23.23 -11.55 7.10
CA HIS A 240 24.29 -11.02 7.96
C HIS A 240 24.06 -11.36 9.44
N ARG A 241 22.96 -12.03 9.76
CA ARG A 241 22.65 -12.54 11.10
C ARG A 241 21.64 -13.68 11.01
N ALA A 242 21.97 -14.82 11.60
CA ALA A 242 21.11 -15.99 11.69
C ALA A 242 21.16 -16.56 13.12
N ILE A 243 20.01 -16.76 13.74
CA ILE A 243 19.91 -17.31 15.10
C ILE A 243 18.89 -18.45 15.07
N ASN A 244 19.38 -19.68 15.24
CA ASN A 244 18.54 -20.88 15.28
C ASN A 244 17.54 -20.82 16.44
N GLY A 245 16.29 -21.17 16.15
CA GLY A 245 15.15 -21.03 17.06
C GLY A 245 14.61 -19.60 17.16
N PHE A 246 15.05 -18.66 16.31
CA PHE A 246 14.64 -17.26 16.36
C PHE A 246 14.32 -16.67 14.98
N MET A 247 15.32 -16.22 14.21
CA MET A 247 15.13 -15.53 12.92
C MET A 247 16.41 -15.47 12.08
N ILE A 248 16.25 -15.14 10.79
CA ILE A 248 17.34 -14.76 9.88
C ILE A 248 17.13 -13.33 9.36
N GLN A 249 18.18 -12.52 9.32
CA GLN A 249 18.13 -11.07 9.02
C GLN A 249 19.09 -10.71 7.87
N MET A 250 18.61 -9.86 6.96
CA MET A 250 19.28 -9.44 5.72
C MET A 250 18.93 -7.98 5.38
N GLY A 251 19.40 -7.45 4.25
CA GLY A 251 19.15 -6.06 3.85
C GLY A 251 20.22 -5.04 4.28
N LEU A 252 21.45 -5.47 4.59
CA LEU A 252 22.55 -4.60 5.05
C LEU A 252 23.86 -4.79 4.28
N LEU A 253 24.30 -6.04 4.10
CA LEU A 253 25.60 -6.36 3.52
C LEU A 253 25.47 -6.78 2.06
N SER A 254 26.19 -6.10 1.18
CA SER A 254 26.48 -6.53 -0.20
C SER A 254 27.53 -7.63 -0.18
N PHE A 255 27.38 -8.64 -1.03
CA PHE A 255 28.43 -9.60 -1.36
C PHE A 255 29.34 -9.02 -2.44
N ASP A 256 30.65 -8.96 -2.15
CA ASP A 256 31.64 -8.34 -3.03
C ASP A 256 32.66 -9.38 -3.56
N GLY A 257 32.44 -10.68 -3.33
CA GLY A 257 33.29 -11.77 -3.79
C GLY A 257 33.98 -12.55 -2.65
N TYR A 258 35.15 -13.11 -2.98
CA TYR A 258 36.04 -13.79 -2.05
C TYR A 258 37.43 -13.16 -2.11
N ASN A 259 38.16 -13.16 -1.00
CA ASN A 259 39.57 -12.78 -0.97
C ASN A 259 40.50 -13.98 -1.27
N ASP A 260 41.82 -13.74 -1.29
CA ASP A 260 42.85 -14.76 -1.54
C ASP A 260 42.89 -15.92 -0.51
N GLU A 261 42.12 -15.83 0.58
CA GLU A 261 41.96 -16.88 1.61
C GLU A 261 40.60 -17.61 1.50
N ASP A 262 39.90 -17.49 0.37
CA ASP A 262 38.55 -17.99 0.10
C ASP A 262 37.49 -17.49 1.11
N ARG A 263 37.71 -16.33 1.75
CA ARG A 263 36.76 -15.71 2.68
C ARG A 263 35.91 -14.68 1.98
N VAL A 264 34.61 -14.69 2.29
CA VAL A 264 33.62 -13.75 1.76
C VAL A 264 34.00 -12.30 2.08
N THR A 265 34.06 -11.46 1.05
CA THR A 265 34.20 -10.00 1.14
C THR A 265 32.85 -9.32 0.99
N TRP A 266 32.69 -8.16 1.62
CA TRP A 266 31.41 -7.45 1.71
C TRP A 266 31.60 -5.95 1.95
N SER A 267 30.53 -5.21 1.65
CA SER A 267 30.39 -3.79 1.93
C SER A 267 29.00 -3.50 2.51
N ILE A 268 28.87 -2.41 3.26
CA ILE A 268 27.56 -1.93 3.73
C ILE A 268 26.85 -1.26 2.55
N ARG A 269 25.66 -1.76 2.19
CA ARG A 269 24.80 -1.11 1.19
C ARG A 269 23.92 -0.07 1.87
N THR A 270 24.20 1.21 1.62
CA THR A 270 23.46 2.34 2.20
C THR A 270 22.00 2.35 1.71
N PRO A 271 21.00 2.25 2.60
CA PRO A 271 19.59 2.33 2.23
C PRO A 271 19.12 3.79 2.07
N GLY A 272 17.87 3.96 1.67
CA GLY A 272 17.18 5.25 1.64
C GLY A 272 16.73 5.74 3.04
N PRO A 273 15.82 6.73 3.11
CA PRO A 273 15.32 7.27 4.37
C PRO A 273 14.56 6.23 5.19
N SER A 274 14.39 6.49 6.49
CA SER A 274 13.63 5.61 7.37
C SER A 274 12.12 5.82 7.26
N ILE A 275 11.36 4.79 7.63
CA ILE A 275 9.90 4.77 7.62
C ILE A 275 9.31 4.77 9.02
N ILE A 276 8.04 5.19 9.12
CA ILE A 276 7.23 5.07 10.34
C ILE A 276 7.00 3.60 10.70
N ASN A 277 6.97 3.29 11.99
CA ASN A 277 6.73 1.94 12.48
C ASN A 277 5.24 1.56 12.41
N GLU A 278 4.90 0.55 11.61
CA GLU A 278 3.53 0.04 11.47
C GLU A 278 3.20 -1.15 12.40
N ALA A 279 4.06 -1.53 13.36
CA ALA A 279 3.81 -2.66 14.27
C ALA A 279 2.48 -2.55 15.07
N SER A 280 1.94 -1.34 15.20
CA SER A 280 0.59 -1.10 15.75
C SER A 280 -0.55 -1.72 14.91
N ASN A 281 -0.26 -2.28 13.73
CA ASN A 281 -1.13 -3.15 12.94
C ASN A 281 -1.52 -4.46 13.67
N ARG A 282 -0.81 -4.82 14.76
CA ARG A 282 -1.03 -6.01 15.60
C ARG A 282 -0.88 -7.35 14.88
N LEU A 283 -0.17 -7.38 13.75
CA LEU A 283 0.31 -8.62 13.17
C LEU A 283 1.43 -9.18 14.05
N SER A 284 1.30 -10.43 14.48
CA SER A 284 2.27 -11.08 15.37
C SER A 284 3.48 -11.60 14.59
N ASN A 285 4.66 -11.53 15.20
CA ASN A 285 5.94 -12.05 14.72
C ASN A 285 6.00 -13.58 14.84
N SER A 286 4.98 -14.26 14.30
CA SER A 286 4.87 -15.72 14.27
C SER A 286 5.79 -16.33 13.21
N ARG A 287 6.05 -17.64 13.31
CA ARG A 287 6.88 -18.37 12.36
C ARG A 287 6.43 -18.15 10.91
N GLY A 288 7.38 -17.80 10.06
CA GLY A 288 7.18 -17.52 8.64
C GLY A 288 6.74 -16.09 8.33
N THR A 289 6.53 -15.22 9.31
CA THR A 289 6.31 -13.79 9.05
C THR A 289 7.62 -13.06 8.75
N LEU A 290 7.52 -11.98 7.97
CA LEU A 290 8.60 -11.04 7.70
C LEU A 290 8.33 -9.72 8.40
N SER A 291 9.35 -9.20 9.07
CA SER A 291 9.29 -7.95 9.82
C SER A 291 10.48 -7.06 9.52
N MET A 292 10.28 -5.74 9.54
CA MET A 292 11.38 -4.79 9.37
C MET A 292 12.26 -4.73 10.61
N ALA A 293 13.57 -4.82 10.41
CA ALA A 293 14.55 -4.53 11.46
C ALA A 293 14.70 -3.01 11.62
N ARG A 294 14.96 -2.58 12.86
CA ARG A 294 15.14 -1.17 13.24
C ARG A 294 16.12 -1.04 14.40
N THR A 295 16.55 0.19 14.67
CA THR A 295 17.32 0.53 15.87
C THR A 295 16.39 0.70 17.08
N SER A 296 16.89 1.28 18.19
CA SER A 296 16.07 1.66 19.35
C SER A 296 14.99 2.68 19.02
N ASP A 297 15.19 3.56 18.03
CA ASP A 297 14.15 4.44 17.52
C ASP A 297 13.11 3.61 16.74
N PRO A 298 11.81 3.64 17.12
CA PRO A 298 10.75 2.96 16.39
C PRO A 298 10.76 3.26 14.89
N ASN A 299 10.96 4.52 14.50
CA ASN A 299 10.82 5.02 13.13
C ASN A 299 12.16 5.01 12.35
N SER A 300 13.03 4.05 12.66
CA SER A 300 14.37 3.90 12.05
C SER A 300 14.51 2.70 11.10
N ALA A 301 13.42 1.97 10.82
CA ALA A 301 13.40 0.93 9.80
C ALA A 301 13.73 1.52 8.41
N THR A 302 14.57 0.84 7.64
CA THR A 302 15.01 1.28 6.29
C THR A 302 14.87 0.13 5.28
N ALA A 303 15.95 -0.61 4.97
CA ALA A 303 15.92 -1.75 4.05
C ALA A 303 16.08 -3.12 4.74
N GLN A 304 16.56 -3.15 5.99
CA GLN A 304 16.79 -4.40 6.72
C GLN A 304 15.48 -5.05 7.15
N PHE A 305 15.36 -6.36 6.91
CA PHE A 305 14.23 -7.17 7.34
C PHE A 305 14.71 -8.52 7.88
N PHE A 306 13.86 -9.19 8.65
CA PHE A 306 14.08 -10.54 9.13
C PHE A 306 12.89 -11.44 8.85
N ILE A 307 13.16 -12.74 8.65
CA ILE A 307 12.16 -13.79 8.57
C ILE A 307 12.15 -14.53 9.91
N ASN A 308 10.98 -14.59 10.56
CA ASN A 308 10.78 -15.31 11.81
C ASN A 308 10.85 -16.82 11.59
N GLN A 309 11.82 -17.50 12.20
CA GLN A 309 11.92 -18.96 12.17
C GLN A 309 11.02 -19.60 13.24
N ALA A 310 10.76 -18.89 14.34
CA ALA A 310 9.91 -19.32 15.45
C ALA A 310 8.85 -18.26 15.78
N ASP A 311 7.95 -18.57 16.71
CA ASP A 311 6.97 -17.61 17.22
C ASP A 311 7.62 -16.66 18.24
N ASN A 312 7.83 -15.41 17.82
CA ASN A 312 8.64 -14.42 18.52
C ASN A 312 7.78 -13.30 19.12
N SER A 313 6.73 -13.64 19.87
CA SER A 313 5.74 -12.68 20.39
C SER A 313 6.31 -11.60 21.35
N PHE A 314 7.54 -11.76 21.82
CA PHE A 314 8.29 -10.71 22.53
C PHE A 314 8.80 -9.58 21.62
N LEU A 315 8.63 -9.72 20.29
CA LEU A 315 8.85 -8.68 19.29
C LEU A 315 7.56 -7.94 18.93
N ASP A 316 6.40 -8.40 19.42
CA ASP A 316 5.10 -7.82 19.06
C ASP A 316 4.88 -6.46 19.73
N PHE A 317 4.06 -5.64 19.07
CA PHE A 317 3.63 -4.34 19.60
C PHE A 317 2.88 -4.51 20.92
N GLY A 318 3.23 -3.69 21.91
CA GLY A 318 2.72 -3.78 23.28
C GLY A 318 3.39 -4.84 24.15
N SER A 319 4.42 -5.56 23.66
CA SER A 319 5.19 -6.49 24.49
C SER A 319 5.99 -5.75 25.58
N SER A 320 6.18 -6.40 26.75
CA SER A 320 6.73 -5.73 27.94
C SER A 320 8.16 -5.21 27.78
N ASN A 321 8.96 -5.84 26.92
CA ASN A 321 10.36 -5.49 26.67
C ASN A 321 10.54 -4.63 25.42
N ASN A 322 9.52 -4.51 24.57
CA ASN A 322 9.56 -3.75 23.33
C ASN A 322 8.15 -3.22 22.99
N PRO A 323 7.67 -2.16 23.69
CA PRO A 323 6.30 -1.68 23.53
C PRO A 323 5.98 -1.22 22.10
N ASP A 324 6.98 -0.71 21.37
CA ASP A 324 6.82 -0.28 19.98
C ASP A 324 6.84 -1.42 18.95
N GLY A 325 7.23 -2.64 19.35
CA GLY A 325 7.23 -3.83 18.49
C GLY A 325 8.11 -3.75 17.22
N TYR A 326 7.99 -4.76 16.36
CA TYR A 326 8.57 -4.79 15.02
C TYR A 326 7.46 -5.03 13.98
N ALA A 327 7.43 -4.19 12.94
CA ALA A 327 6.36 -4.20 11.94
C ALA A 327 6.44 -5.43 11.03
N VAL A 328 5.56 -6.41 11.27
CA VAL A 328 5.28 -7.51 10.35
C VAL A 328 4.57 -6.94 9.12
N PHE A 329 5.08 -7.25 7.92
CA PHE A 329 4.57 -6.70 6.64
C PHE A 329 4.40 -7.73 5.53
N ALA A 330 4.86 -8.96 5.73
CA ALA A 330 4.70 -10.04 4.75
C ALA A 330 4.77 -11.42 5.44
N ARG A 331 4.52 -12.48 4.65
CA ARG A 331 4.69 -13.88 5.08
C ARG A 331 5.35 -14.72 3.99
N VAL A 332 6.10 -15.72 4.42
CA VAL A 332 6.49 -16.88 3.61
C VAL A 332 5.26 -17.76 3.40
N TYR A 333 4.92 -18.06 2.15
CA TYR A 333 3.87 -19.04 1.81
C TYR A 333 4.42 -20.33 1.18
N SER A 334 5.71 -20.34 0.79
CA SER A 334 6.45 -21.54 0.38
C SER A 334 7.95 -21.38 0.66
N GLY A 335 8.66 -22.49 0.91
CA GLY A 335 10.12 -22.47 1.11
C GLY A 335 10.61 -22.29 2.55
N MET A 336 9.76 -22.43 3.58
CA MET A 336 10.20 -22.31 4.99
C MET A 336 11.35 -23.26 5.39
N SER A 337 11.52 -24.40 4.71
CA SER A 337 12.66 -25.29 4.94
C SER A 337 14.02 -24.64 4.62
N VAL A 338 14.06 -23.73 3.64
CA VAL A 338 15.26 -22.95 3.30
C VAL A 338 15.60 -21.98 4.44
N VAL A 339 14.58 -21.37 5.05
CA VAL A 339 14.74 -20.49 6.22
C VAL A 339 15.28 -21.27 7.42
N ASP A 340 14.78 -22.49 7.65
CA ASP A 340 15.28 -23.38 8.71
C ASP A 340 16.73 -23.81 8.49
N GLU A 341 17.10 -24.15 7.25
CA GLU A 341 18.46 -24.53 6.87
C GLU A 341 19.45 -23.38 7.12
N ILE A 342 19.13 -22.18 6.63
CA ILE A 342 19.96 -20.97 6.83
C ILE A 342 20.07 -20.62 8.32
N ALA A 343 19.00 -20.77 9.10
CA ALA A 343 19.01 -20.48 10.54
C ALA A 343 19.87 -21.49 11.34
N ALA A 344 20.07 -22.70 10.83
CA ALA A 344 20.86 -23.76 11.46
C ALA A 344 22.36 -23.73 11.10
N GLU A 345 22.78 -22.87 10.17
CA GLU A 345 24.18 -22.71 9.78
C GLU A 345 25.09 -22.33 10.96
N PRO A 346 26.31 -22.89 11.07
CA PRO A 346 27.31 -22.43 12.03
C PRO A 346 27.63 -20.95 11.81
N THR A 347 27.64 -20.17 12.89
CA THR A 347 27.89 -18.73 12.83
C THR A 347 29.32 -18.36 13.25
N THR A 348 29.75 -17.17 12.85
CA THR A 348 31.03 -16.56 13.18
C THR A 348 30.88 -15.08 13.50
N GLN A 349 31.83 -14.55 14.27
CA GLN A 349 31.91 -13.12 14.53
C GLN A 349 32.55 -12.38 13.35
N LEU A 350 31.91 -11.29 12.96
CA LEU A 350 32.38 -10.38 11.91
C LEU A 350 32.47 -8.96 12.45
N ALA A 351 33.67 -8.38 12.37
CA ALA A 351 33.95 -7.05 12.92
C ALA A 351 33.07 -5.97 12.25
N GLY A 352 32.43 -5.13 13.07
CA GLY A 352 31.49 -4.10 12.60
C GLY A 352 30.09 -4.60 12.23
N VAL A 353 29.83 -5.91 12.31
CA VAL A 353 28.53 -6.51 11.93
C VAL A 353 27.85 -7.20 13.13
N GLY A 354 28.47 -8.24 13.71
CA GLY A 354 27.84 -9.03 14.77
C GLY A 354 28.53 -10.37 15.03
N SER A 355 27.97 -11.16 15.96
CA SER A 355 28.45 -12.50 16.35
C SER A 355 27.80 -13.64 15.57
N ASP A 356 26.64 -13.39 14.94
CA ASP A 356 25.75 -14.45 14.47
C ASP A 356 25.72 -14.54 12.93
N VAL A 357 26.84 -14.23 12.26
CA VAL A 357 26.94 -14.26 10.79
C VAL A 357 27.15 -15.70 10.32
N PRO A 358 26.34 -16.27 9.40
CA PRO A 358 26.59 -17.60 8.84
C PRO A 358 28.01 -17.72 8.27
N ALA A 359 28.79 -18.68 8.78
CA ALA A 359 30.23 -18.77 8.51
C ALA A 359 30.55 -19.07 7.04
N ARG A 360 29.64 -19.73 6.31
CA ARG A 360 29.77 -19.97 4.86
C ARG A 360 29.36 -18.77 3.98
N GLY A 361 28.81 -17.71 4.57
CA GLY A 361 28.31 -16.52 3.88
C GLY A 361 27.10 -16.82 2.98
N VAL A 362 25.94 -17.08 3.60
CA VAL A 362 24.69 -17.35 2.86
C VAL A 362 24.28 -16.14 2.01
N LEU A 363 24.13 -16.38 0.70
CA LEU A 363 23.80 -15.37 -0.30
C LEU A 363 22.30 -15.37 -0.63
N LEU A 364 21.62 -14.25 -0.39
CA LEU A 364 20.41 -13.84 -1.10
C LEU A 364 20.83 -13.30 -2.47
N GLN A 365 20.61 -14.10 -3.51
CA GLN A 365 21.06 -13.81 -4.86
C GLN A 365 20.25 -12.68 -5.49
N SER A 366 18.93 -12.72 -5.32
CA SER A 366 17.98 -11.74 -5.84
C SER A 366 16.62 -11.82 -5.16
N VAL A 367 15.87 -10.72 -5.18
CA VAL A 367 14.43 -10.69 -4.90
C VAL A 367 13.68 -10.18 -6.14
N ARG A 368 12.64 -10.87 -6.59
CA ARG A 368 11.89 -10.55 -7.82
C ARG A 368 10.39 -10.64 -7.62
N PHE A 369 9.62 -9.83 -8.35
CA PHE A 369 8.16 -10.00 -8.43
C PHE A 369 7.82 -11.29 -9.20
N LEU A 370 6.69 -11.91 -8.85
CA LEU A 370 6.12 -13.10 -9.51
C LEU A 370 4.98 -12.75 -10.46
#